data_AF-A0A7X8R2J3-F1
#
_entry.id   AF-A0A7X8R2J3-F1
#
_cell.length_a   1.000
_cell.length_b   1.000
_cell.length_c   1.000
_cell.angle_alpha   90.00
_cell.angle_beta   90.00
_cell.angle_gamma   90.00
#
_symmetry.space_group_name_H-M   'P 1'
#
loop_
_entity.id
_entity.type
_entity.pdbx_description
1 polymer ?
#
loop_
_entity_poly.entity_id
_entity_poly.type
_entity_poly.pdbx_seq_one_letter_code
_entity_poly.pdbx_strand_id
1 'polypeptide(L)' 'RFSLRNIEYTGVAADITDSGSLLVDCSDGIRRELLSGEISIRGIFGYSD' A
#
# COMPACT_ATOMS: atom_id res chain seq x y z
N ARG A 1 -6.82 1.65 1.91
CA ARG A 1 -7.27 0.24 1.82
C ARG A 1 -6.82 -0.32 0.48
N PHE A 2 -6.34 -1.56 0.46
CA PHE A 2 -5.95 -2.27 -0.76
C PHE A 2 -6.49 -3.71 -0.69
N SER A 3 -6.68 -4.35 -1.84
CA SER A 3 -7.16 -5.73 -1.91
C SER A 3 -6.07 -6.63 -2.45
N LEU A 4 -5.71 -7.68 -1.73
CA LEU A 4 -4.71 -8.66 -2.14
C LEU A 4 -5.33 -10.06 -2.06
N ARG A 5 -5.37 -10.79 -3.18
CA ARG A 5 -5.97 -12.14 -3.28
C ARG A 5 -7.39 -12.22 -2.70
N ASN A 6 -8.26 -11.26 -3.06
CA ASN A 6 -9.64 -11.15 -2.56
C ASN A 6 -9.77 -10.83 -1.05
N ILE A 7 -8.66 -10.52 -0.37
CA ILE A 7 -8.67 -10.09 1.04
C ILE A 7 -8.41 -8.58 1.07
N GLU A 8 -9.27 -7.84 1.75
CA GLU A 8 -9.07 -6.40 1.99
C GLU A 8 -8.11 -6.17 3.15
N TYR A 9 -7.15 -5.28 2.92
CA TYR A 9 -6.18 -4.86 3.91
C TYR A 9 -6.23 -3.35 4.12
N THR A 10 -5.99 -2.95 5.37
CA THR A 10 -5.85 -1.55 5.75
C THR A 10 -4.47 -1.37 6.36
N GLY A 11 -3.73 -0.40 5.83
CA GLY A 11 -2.37 -0.12 6.26
C GLY A 11 -1.94 1.26 5.77
N VAL A 12 -0.82 1.72 6.30
CA VAL A 12 -0.19 3.00 5.95
C VAL A 12 0.94 2.72 4.97
N ALA A 13 0.97 3.45 3.86
CA ALA A 13 2.11 3.41 2.94
C ALA A 13 3.34 3.93 3.68
N ALA A 14 4.33 3.05 3.86
CA ALA A 14 5.55 3.35 4.58
C ALA A 14 6.61 3.93 3.64
N ASP A 15 6.81 3.30 2.47
CA ASP A 15 7.87 3.69 1.54
C ASP A 15 7.68 3.06 0.14
N ILE A 16 8.56 3.36 -0.81
CA ILE A 16 8.59 2.78 -2.15
C ILE A 16 10.00 2.25 -2.42
N THR A 17 10.12 0.97 -2.77
CA THR A 17 11.41 0.38 -3.13
C THR A 17 11.93 0.92 -4.46
N ASP A 18 13.24 0.80 -4.69
CA ASP A 18 13.89 1.19 -5.96
C ASP A 18 13.28 0.47 -7.19
N SER A 19 12.72 -0.72 -6.98
CA SER A 19 12.02 -1.49 -8.02
C SER A 19 10.62 -0.96 -8.34
N GLY A 20 10.15 0.08 -7.64
CA GLY A 20 8.80 0.64 -7.79
C GLY A 20 7.72 -0.11 -7.01
N SER A 21 8.10 -0.97 -6.06
CA SER A 21 7.13 -1.65 -5.19
C SER A 21 6.78 -0.77 -3.98
N LEU A 22 5.51 -0.66 -3.64
CA LEU A 22 5.04 0.04 -2.45
C LEU A 22 5.17 -0.84 -1.21
N LEU A 23 5.82 -0.32 -0.18
CA LEU A 23 5.84 -0.92 1.15
C LEU A 23 4.66 -0.38 1.97
N VAL A 24 3.79 -1.27 2.42
CA VAL A 24 2.64 -0.94 3.26
C VAL A 24 2.77 -1.60 4.61
N ASP A 25 2.71 -0.79 5.66
CA ASP A 25 2.66 -1.23 7.04
C ASP A 25 1.20 -1.50 7.42
N CYS A 26 0.82 -2.79 7.52
CA CYS A 26 -0.51 -3.16 7.97
C CYS A 26 -0.63 -3.03 9.48
N SER A 27 -1.82 -2.70 9.98
CA SER A 27 -2.09 -2.62 11.44
C SER A 27 -1.82 -3.93 12.19
N ASP A 28 -1.76 -5.06 11.49
CA ASP A 28 -1.34 -6.36 12.02
C ASP A 28 0.17 -6.45 12.34
N GLY A 29 0.94 -5.38 12.11
CA GLY A 29 2.40 -5.35 12.30
C GLY A 29 3.19 -6.02 11.18
N ILE A 30 2.52 -6.44 10.11
CA ILE A 30 3.15 -7.04 8.93
C ILE A 30 3.35 -5.97 7.87
N ARG A 31 4.60 -5.73 7.49
CA ARG A 31 4.95 -4.92 6.33
C ARG A 31 4.87 -5.76 5.06
N ARG A 32 4.07 -5.31 4.10
CA ARG A 32 3.84 -6.00 2.82
C ARG A 32 4.38 -5.17 1.67
N GLU A 33 5.08 -5.83 0.77
CA GLU A 33 5.50 -5.24 -0.50
C GLU A 33 4.40 -5.49 -1.54
N LEU A 34 3.98 -4.43 -2.22
CA LEU A 34 2.92 -4.44 -3.23
C LEU A 34 3.44 -3.83 -4.53
N LEU A 35 3.30 -4.54 -5.64
CA LEU A 35 3.59 -3.99 -6.96
C LEU A 35 2.46 -3.07 -7.42
N SER A 36 2.81 -1.88 -7.90
CA SER A 36 1.89 -0.81 -8.29
C SER A 36 0.89 -1.19 -9.42
N GLY A 37 1.07 -2.34 -10.08
CA GLY A 37 0.29 -2.75 -11.26
C GLY A 37 -1.16 -3.14 -11.03
N GLU A 38 -1.56 -3.54 -9.81
CA GLU A 38 -2.89 -4.16 -9.58
C GLU A 38 -3.62 -3.64 -8.33
N ILE A 39 -3.12 -2.58 -7.70
CA ILE A 39 -3.63 -2.08 -6.42
C ILE A 39 -4.10 -0.63 -6.53
N SER A 40 -5.37 -0.42 -6.17
CA SER A 40 -5.94 0.93 -6.04
C SER A 40 -5.74 1.42 -4.61
N ILE A 41 -4.84 2.38 -4.43
CA ILE A 41 -4.60 3.02 -3.14
C ILE A 41 -5.40 4.31 -3.11
N ARG A 42 -6.43 4.35 -2.26
CA ARG A 42 -7.11 5.60 -1.93
C ARG A 42 -6.35 6.28 -0.80
N GLY A 43 -5.36 7.09 -1.16
CA GLY A 43 -4.66 7.95 -0.22
C GLY A 43 -5.67 8.88 0.45
N ILE A 44 -5.63 8.98 1.79
CA ILE A 44 -6.43 9.96 2.54
C ILE A 44 -5.80 11.36 2.43
N PHE A 45 -4.51 11.41 2.07
CA PHE A 45 -3.83 12.62 1.65
C PHE A 45 -3.96 12.77 0.14
N GLY A 46 -4.91 13.60 -0.27
CA GLY A 46 -4.87 14.22 -1.59
C GLY A 46 -3.55 14.97 -1.73
N TYR A 47 -3.02 14.95 -2.96
CA TYR A 47 -1.91 15.78 -3.44
C TYR A 47 -1.78 17.07 -2.62
N SER A 48 -0.74 17.17 -1.81
CA SER A 48 -0.26 18.45 -1.32
C SER A 48 0.79 18.93 -2.31
N ASP A 49 0.33 19.86 -3.16
CA ASP A 49 1.01 20.89 -3.97
C ASP A 49 2.48 20.64 -4.38
#